data_AF-A0A8S2G6Y7-F1
#
_entry.id   AF-A0A8S2G6Y7-F1
#
_cell.length_a   1.000
_cell.length_b   1.000
_cell.length_c   1.000
_cell.angle_alpha   90.00
_cell.angle_beta   90.00
_cell.angle_gamma   90.00
#
_symmetry.space_group_name_H-M   'P 1'
#
loop_
_entity.id
_entity.type
_entity.pdbx_description
1 polymer ?
#
loop_
_entity_poly.entity_id
_entity_poly.type
_entity_poly.pdbx_seq_one_letter_code
_entity_poly.pdbx_strand_id
1 'polypeptide(L)'
;MIYTMIRGDLLRFFLIFVVFMTGFSQALHILFVRIECDNDFETNIGTFFRMFCVTLQQVSDAYKNFAKHPNVGIQVIAKIIFVTYIITAAVLLVNMLIAMMGNTYAMVNERKKEWLRQWAKIMLIVEQGVSREERLLQQSKYAKKMANGGNVLVIRLEQTPDERESVK
;
A
#
# COMPACT_ATOMS: atom_id res chain seq x y z
N MET A 1 6.99 -9.13 2.90
CA MET A 1 5.61 -8.78 2.47
C MET A 1 5.16 -7.45 3.07
N ILE A 2 4.94 -7.35 4.38
CA ILE A 2 4.63 -6.06 5.02
C ILE A 2 5.80 -5.06 4.90
N TYR A 3 7.03 -5.50 5.15
CA TYR A 3 8.22 -4.65 5.02
C TYR A 3 8.40 -4.10 3.59
N THR A 4 8.12 -4.90 2.56
CA THR A 4 8.26 -4.51 1.16
C THR A 4 7.20 -3.49 0.73
N MET A 5 5.98 -3.58 1.27
CA MET A 5 4.93 -2.55 1.08
C MET A 5 5.26 -1.25 1.81
N ILE A 6 5.68 -1.36 3.08
CA ILE A 6 6.04 -0.19 3.90
C ILE A 6 7.23 0.55 3.26
N ARG A 7 8.26 -0.17 2.82
CA ARG A 7 9.49 0.43 2.30
C ARG A 7 9.33 1.02 0.89
N GLY A 8 8.49 0.42 0.05
CA GLY A 8 8.30 0.86 -1.34
C GLY A 8 7.32 2.03 -1.47
N ASP A 9 6.08 1.82 -1.05
CA ASP A 9 5.01 2.79 -1.33
C ASP A 9 4.83 3.77 -0.17
N LEU A 10 4.69 3.27 1.05
CA LEU A 10 4.39 4.11 2.21
C LEU A 10 5.47 5.15 2.48
N LEU A 11 6.76 4.75 2.45
CA LEU A 11 7.86 5.70 2.67
C LEU A 11 7.90 6.83 1.63
N ARG A 12 7.60 6.54 0.35
CA ARG A 12 7.63 7.57 -0.70
C ARG A 12 6.53 8.62 -0.49
N PHE A 13 5.31 8.18 -0.18
CA PHE A 13 4.20 9.10 0.10
C PHE A 13 4.39 9.83 1.44
N PHE A 14 4.91 9.14 2.46
CA PHE A 14 5.21 9.74 3.75
C PHE A 14 6.27 10.85 3.64
N LEU A 15 7.32 10.65 2.84
CA LEU A 15 8.33 11.69 2.60
C LEU A 15 7.73 12.95 1.94
N ILE A 16 6.90 12.77 0.92
CA ILE A 16 6.20 13.89 0.25
C ILE A 16 5.30 14.62 1.26
N PHE A 17 4.57 13.88 2.09
CA PHE A 17 3.73 14.43 3.15
C PHE A 17 4.54 15.28 4.14
N VAL A 18 5.68 14.79 4.63
CA VAL A 18 6.54 15.54 5.57
C VAL A 18 7.07 16.83 4.95
N VAL A 19 7.44 16.83 3.66
CA VAL A 19 7.88 18.03 2.94
C VAL A 19 6.78 19.09 2.88
N PHE A 20 5.56 18.70 2.46
CA PHE A 20 4.42 19.64 2.45
C PHE A 20 4.08 20.13 3.85
N MET A 21 4.02 19.22 4.83
CA MET A 21 3.72 19.57 6.22
C MET A 21 4.73 20.59 6.78
N THR A 22 6.02 20.41 6.49
CA THR A 22 7.06 21.37 6.90
C THR A 22 6.86 22.72 6.22
N GLY A 23 6.56 22.77 4.92
CA GLY A 23 6.30 24.03 4.20
C GLY A 23 5.13 24.82 4.78
N PHE A 24 3.98 24.17 5.00
CA PHE A 24 2.82 24.82 5.61
C PHE A 24 3.04 25.18 7.08
N SER A 25 3.78 24.36 7.83
CA SER A 25 4.19 24.66 9.21
C SER A 25 5.03 25.93 9.27
N GLN A 26 6.02 26.09 8.39
CA GLN A 26 6.86 27.29 8.38
C GLN A 26 6.07 28.54 7.96
N ALA A 27 5.16 28.41 6.99
CA ALA A 27 4.29 29.51 6.58
C ALA A 27 3.41 30.02 7.74
N LEU A 28 2.83 29.12 8.54
CA LEU A 28 2.06 29.49 9.72
C LEU A 28 2.94 30.01 10.85
N HIS A 29 4.11 29.41 11.08
CA HIS A 29 5.06 29.89 12.10
C HIS A 29 5.41 31.36 11.87
N ILE A 30 5.75 31.75 10.64
CA ILE A 30 6.07 33.14 10.27
C ILE A 30 4.90 34.09 10.55
N LEU A 31 3.66 33.66 10.36
CA LEU A 31 2.47 34.48 10.62
C LEU A 31 2.22 34.71 12.12
N PHE A 32 2.64 33.79 12.99
CA PHE A 32 2.35 33.83 14.43
C PHE A 32 3.57 34.12 15.31
N VAL A 33 4.81 34.13 14.77
CA VAL A 33 6.07 34.33 15.54
C VAL A 33 6.16 35.66 16.28
N ARG A 34 5.41 36.69 15.85
CA ARG A 34 5.48 38.05 16.42
C ARG A 34 4.39 38.36 17.43
N ILE A 35 3.64 37.35 17.88
CA ILE A 35 2.51 37.54 18.77
C ILE A 35 2.80 36.82 20.07
N GLU A 36 2.84 37.58 21.16
CA GLU A 36 2.84 37.09 22.55
C GLU A 36 1.44 36.59 22.93
N CYS A 37 0.92 35.63 22.18
CA CYS A 37 -0.28 34.92 22.55
C CYS A 37 0.16 33.49 22.83
N ASP A 38 -0.19 32.99 24.01
CA ASP A 38 -0.02 31.62 24.51
C ASP A 38 -0.53 30.58 23.49
N ASN A 39 0.29 30.36 22.46
CA ASN A 39 -0.07 29.68 21.24
C ASN A 39 1.00 28.65 20.96
N ASP A 40 0.55 27.46 20.63
CA ASP A 40 1.36 26.35 20.12
C ASP A 40 2.19 26.69 18.85
N PHE A 41 2.06 27.92 18.32
CA PHE A 41 2.67 28.42 17.10
C PHE A 41 3.94 29.26 17.31
N GLU A 42 4.36 29.52 18.55
CA GLU A 42 5.56 30.34 18.82
C GLU A 42 6.85 29.63 18.42
N THR A 43 6.92 28.32 18.61
CA THR A 43 8.10 27.53 18.27
C THR A 43 7.92 26.81 16.93
N ASN A 44 9.02 26.66 16.19
CA ASN A 44 9.05 25.90 14.93
C ASN A 44 8.53 24.46 15.13
N ILE A 45 8.98 23.82 16.21
CA ILE A 45 8.61 22.44 16.54
C ILE A 45 7.16 22.37 17.04
N GLY A 46 6.71 23.34 17.84
CA GLY A 46 5.32 23.43 18.30
C GLY A 46 4.35 23.57 17.12
N THR A 47 4.66 24.45 16.17
CA THR A 47 3.85 24.64 14.96
C THR A 47 3.81 23.37 14.11
N PHE A 48 4.95 22.70 13.95
CA PHE A 48 5.04 21.45 13.20
C PHE A 48 4.20 20.35 13.85
N PHE A 49 4.31 20.19 15.16
CA PHE A 49 3.52 19.23 15.91
C PHE A 49 2.02 19.58 15.87
N ARG A 50 1.67 20.86 15.93
CA ARG A 50 0.29 21.32 15.81
C ARG A 50 -0.29 20.98 14.44
N MET A 51 0.47 21.17 13.37
CA MET A 51 0.08 20.76 12.02
C MET A 51 -0.11 19.25 11.92
N PHE A 52 0.78 18.47 12.55
CA PHE A 52 0.60 17.03 12.67
C PHE A 52 -0.71 16.65 13.40
N CYS A 53 -1.01 17.25 14.55
CA CYS A 53 -2.28 17.01 15.25
C CYS A 53 -3.52 17.39 14.41
N VAL A 54 -3.43 18.46 13.62
CA VAL A 54 -4.50 18.85 12.68
C VAL A 54 -4.73 17.77 11.62
N THR A 55 -3.68 17.08 11.15
CA THR A 55 -3.85 15.93 10.24
C THR A 55 -4.52 14.73 10.90
N LEU A 56 -4.38 14.59 12.22
CA LEU A 56 -5.12 13.62 13.04
C LEU A 56 -6.54 14.09 13.40
N GLN A 57 -7.06 15.09 12.67
CA GLN A 57 -8.40 15.63 12.76
C GLN A 57 -8.68 16.54 13.97
N GLN A 58 -7.64 17.02 14.67
CA GLN A 58 -7.78 18.02 15.73
C GLN A 58 -7.84 19.45 15.16
N VAL A 59 -8.88 19.74 14.38
CA VAL A 59 -9.01 21.00 13.62
C VAL A 59 -9.52 22.18 14.48
N SER A 60 -10.43 21.90 15.43
CA SER A 60 -11.10 22.91 16.26
C SER A 60 -10.11 23.85 16.97
N ASP A 61 -9.08 23.27 17.57
CA ASP A 61 -8.25 24.02 18.50
C ASP A 61 -7.23 24.88 17.76
N ALA A 62 -6.77 24.45 16.58
CA ALA A 62 -5.97 25.29 15.69
C ALA A 62 -6.80 26.48 15.17
N TYR A 63 -8.06 26.25 14.78
CA TYR A 63 -8.92 27.31 14.26
C TYR A 63 -9.24 28.40 15.30
N LYS A 64 -9.47 28.01 16.57
CA LYS A 64 -9.68 28.96 17.67
C LYS A 64 -8.46 29.84 17.92
N ASN A 65 -7.25 29.28 17.82
CA ASN A 65 -6.01 30.03 18.01
C ASN A 65 -5.81 31.10 16.94
N PHE A 66 -6.26 30.87 15.70
CA PHE A 66 -6.20 31.89 14.65
C PHE A 66 -7.09 33.10 14.95
N ALA A 67 -8.23 32.91 15.61
CA ALA A 67 -9.14 34.00 15.97
C ALA A 67 -8.59 34.94 17.05
N LYS A 68 -7.56 34.50 17.81
CA LYS A 68 -6.90 35.31 18.84
C LYS A 68 -5.94 36.37 18.26
N HIS A 69 -5.60 36.28 16.97
CA HIS A 69 -4.65 37.20 16.35
C HIS A 69 -5.23 38.63 16.29
N PRO A 70 -4.52 39.69 16.74
CA PRO A 70 -5.08 41.05 16.82
C PRO A 70 -5.45 41.64 15.44
N ASN A 71 -4.66 41.34 14.41
CA ASN A 71 -4.91 41.78 13.03
C ASN A 71 -5.86 40.84 12.26
N VAL A 72 -7.04 41.34 11.89
CA VAL A 72 -8.07 40.61 11.11
C VAL A 72 -7.56 40.14 9.74
N GLY A 73 -6.70 40.92 9.07
CA GLY A 73 -6.14 40.52 7.76
C GLY A 73 -5.29 39.26 7.86
N ILE A 74 -4.47 39.15 8.91
CA ILE A 74 -3.64 37.97 9.16
C ILE A 74 -4.50 36.76 9.56
N GLN A 75 -5.59 36.97 10.30
CA GLN A 75 -6.55 35.89 10.59
C GLN A 75 -7.10 35.26 9.30
N VAL A 76 -7.48 36.08 8.32
CA VAL A 76 -8.03 35.61 7.05
C VAL A 76 -6.97 34.84 6.26
N ILE A 77 -5.75 35.37 6.17
CA ILE A 77 -4.63 34.72 5.48
C ILE A 77 -4.30 33.36 6.12
N ALA A 78 -4.21 33.31 7.46
CA ALA A 78 -3.96 32.07 8.19
C ALA A 78 -5.05 31.02 7.93
N LYS A 79 -6.33 31.43 7.92
CA LYS A 79 -7.45 30.53 7.59
C LYS A 79 -7.37 29.99 6.17
N ILE A 80 -6.99 30.82 5.18
CA ILE A 80 -6.83 30.38 3.79
C ILE A 80 -5.71 29.33 3.66
N ILE A 81 -4.54 29.61 4.25
CA ILE A 81 -3.40 28.67 4.27
C ILE A 81 -3.80 27.37 4.95
N PHE A 82 -4.54 27.47 6.05
CA PHE A 82 -5.01 26.32 6.82
C PHE A 82 -6.01 25.44 6.05
N VAL A 83 -6.99 26.04 5.37
CA VAL A 83 -7.94 25.29 4.53
C VAL A 83 -7.20 24.62 3.36
N THR A 84 -6.26 25.34 2.73
CA THR A 84 -5.43 24.79 1.65
C THR A 84 -4.60 23.60 2.13
N TYR A 85 -4.06 23.68 3.35
CA TYR A 85 -3.35 22.58 3.99
C TYR A 85 -4.25 21.36 4.21
N ILE A 86 -5.46 21.54 4.75
CA ILE A 86 -6.40 20.42 5.00
C ILE A 86 -6.75 19.71 3.69
N ILE A 87 -7.04 20.45 2.62
CA ILE A 87 -7.34 19.87 1.30
C ILE A 87 -6.13 19.09 0.78
N THR A 88 -4.94 19.69 0.84
CA THR A 88 -3.70 19.04 0.38
C THR A 88 -3.41 17.78 1.18
N ALA A 89 -3.54 17.83 2.51
CA ALA A 89 -3.33 16.69 3.40
C ALA A 89 -4.34 15.57 3.12
N ALA A 90 -5.62 15.90 2.91
CA ALA A 90 -6.65 14.93 2.57
C ALA A 90 -6.34 14.21 1.24
N VAL A 91 -5.96 14.96 0.20
CA VAL A 91 -5.57 14.37 -1.11
C VAL A 91 -4.35 13.47 -0.95
N LEU A 92 -3.33 13.87 -0.21
CA LEU A 92 -2.13 13.06 0.02
C LEU A 92 -2.42 11.78 0.82
N LEU A 93 -3.27 11.86 1.86
CA LEU A 93 -3.68 10.71 2.65
C LEU A 93 -4.50 9.71 1.83
N VAL A 94 -5.44 10.21 0.99
CA VAL A 94 -6.21 9.36 0.06
C VAL A 94 -5.28 8.70 -0.95
N ASN A 95 -4.32 9.43 -1.51
CA ASN A 95 -3.34 8.87 -2.45
C ASN A 95 -2.45 7.80 -1.80
N MET A 96 -2.07 7.99 -0.52
CA MET A 96 -1.35 6.98 0.26
C MET A 96 -2.20 5.73 0.53
N LEU A 97 -3.49 5.91 0.81
CA LEU A 97 -4.44 4.83 1.05
C LEU A 97 -4.66 3.98 -0.22
N ILE A 98 -4.84 4.63 -1.37
CA ILE A 98 -5.05 3.96 -2.66
C ILE A 98 -3.78 3.23 -3.11
N ALA A 99 -2.60 3.82 -2.93
CA ALA A 99 -1.34 3.19 -3.31
C ALA A 99 -1.07 1.88 -2.53
N MET A 100 -1.36 1.88 -1.23
CA MET A 100 -1.25 0.66 -0.40
C MET A 100 -2.26 -0.42 -0.85
N MET A 101 -3.48 -0.02 -1.19
CA MET A 101 -4.51 -0.94 -1.69
C MET A 101 -4.23 -1.46 -3.10
N GLY A 102 -3.62 -0.65 -3.98
CA GLY A 102 -3.25 -1.05 -5.34
C GLY A 102 -2.13 -2.09 -5.37
N ASN A 103 -1.09 -1.92 -4.56
CA ASN A 103 0.02 -2.87 -4.51
C ASN A 103 -0.34 -4.17 -3.74
N THR A 104 -1.22 -4.08 -2.72
CA THR A 104 -1.82 -5.29 -2.11
C THR A 104 -2.69 -6.05 -3.10
N TYR A 105 -3.44 -5.36 -3.96
CA TYR A 105 -4.26 -6.01 -4.99
C TYR A 105 -3.39 -6.77 -6.01
N ALA A 106 -2.30 -6.16 -6.50
CA ALA A 106 -1.34 -6.83 -7.37
C ALA A 106 -0.69 -8.05 -6.70
N MET A 107 -0.27 -7.92 -5.44
CA MET A 107 0.32 -9.02 -4.66
C MET A 107 -0.68 -10.15 -4.36
N VAL A 108 -1.96 -9.84 -4.12
CA VAL A 108 -3.02 -10.86 -3.94
C VAL A 108 -3.29 -11.59 -5.26
N ASN A 109 -3.24 -10.88 -6.39
CA ASN A 109 -3.39 -11.50 -7.70
C ASN A 109 -2.24 -12.48 -8.00
N GLU A 110 -1.00 -12.14 -7.65
CA GLU A 110 0.15 -13.06 -7.75
C GLU A 110 0.02 -14.28 -6.81
N ARG A 111 -0.59 -14.12 -5.63
CA ARG A 111 -0.85 -15.23 -4.69
C ARG A 111 -1.84 -16.27 -5.22
N LYS A 112 -2.64 -15.97 -6.24
CA LYS A 112 -3.41 -16.99 -6.96
C LYS A 112 -2.53 -18.03 -7.66
N LYS A 113 -1.27 -17.73 -7.98
CA LYS A 113 -0.34 -18.74 -8.55
C LYS A 113 0.44 -19.46 -7.44
N GLU A 114 0.61 -18.82 -6.28
CA GLU A 114 1.33 -19.38 -5.14
C GLU A 114 0.63 -20.60 -4.50
N TRP A 115 -0.71 -20.62 -4.42
CA TRP A 115 -1.42 -21.81 -3.94
C TRP A 115 -1.23 -23.01 -4.88
N LEU A 116 -1.25 -22.78 -6.19
CA LEU A 116 -0.99 -23.83 -7.19
C LEU A 116 0.45 -24.35 -7.09
N ARG A 117 1.41 -23.44 -6.88
CA ARG A 117 2.81 -23.81 -6.63
C ARG A 117 2.98 -24.63 -5.35
N GLN A 118 2.30 -24.26 -4.28
CA GLN A 118 2.32 -25.00 -3.01
C GLN A 118 1.68 -26.38 -3.17
N TRP A 119 0.54 -26.46 -3.86
CA TRP A 119 -0.12 -27.72 -4.17
C TRP A 119 0.78 -28.64 -5.01
N ALA A 120 1.41 -28.12 -6.07
CA ALA A 120 2.36 -28.87 -6.88
C ALA A 120 3.58 -29.35 -6.07
N LYS A 121 4.10 -28.53 -5.15
CA LYS A 121 5.20 -28.91 -4.25
C LYS A 121 4.81 -30.07 -3.33
N ILE A 122 3.62 -30.02 -2.72
CA ILE A 122 3.12 -31.11 -1.88
C ILE A 122 2.97 -32.38 -2.71
N MET A 123 2.40 -32.29 -3.91
CA MET A 123 2.23 -33.44 -4.79
C MET A 123 3.57 -34.12 -5.13
N LEU A 124 4.60 -33.33 -5.45
CA LEU A 124 5.96 -33.85 -5.70
C LEU A 124 6.58 -34.52 -4.47
N ILE A 125 6.37 -33.99 -3.27
CA ILE A 125 6.87 -34.59 -2.03
C ILE A 125 6.17 -35.93 -1.76
N VAL A 126 4.85 -35.97 -1.95
CA VAL A 126 4.05 -37.20 -1.83
C VAL A 126 4.51 -38.24 -2.84
N GLU A 127 4.74 -37.85 -4.10
CA GLU A 127 5.25 -38.73 -5.14
C GLU A 127 6.65 -39.28 -4.80
N GLN A 128 7.55 -38.44 -4.27
CA GLN A 128 8.88 -38.86 -3.84
C GLN A 128 8.85 -39.83 -2.66
N GLY A 129 7.79 -39.80 -1.84
CA GLY A 129 7.56 -40.77 -0.76
C GLY A 129 7.16 -42.17 -1.24
N VAL A 130 6.78 -42.33 -2.51
CA VAL A 130 6.35 -43.61 -3.10
C VAL A 130 7.56 -44.37 -3.68
N SER A 131 7.57 -45.69 -3.52
CA SER A 131 8.65 -46.54 -4.04
C SER A 131 8.78 -46.42 -5.56
N ARG A 132 9.99 -46.65 -6.09
CA ARG A 132 10.26 -46.50 -7.53
C ARG A 132 9.42 -47.45 -8.37
N GLU A 133 9.17 -48.66 -7.87
CA GLU A 133 8.39 -49.70 -8.55
C GLU A 133 6.92 -49.29 -8.69
N GLU A 134 6.32 -48.80 -7.61
CA GLU A 134 4.95 -48.30 -7.63
C GLU A 134 4.78 -47.08 -8.55
N ARG A 135 5.78 -46.18 -8.59
CA ARG A 135 5.76 -45.04 -9.53
C ARG A 135 5.80 -45.46 -10.99
N LEU A 136 6.66 -46.42 -11.33
CA LEU A 136 6.73 -46.96 -12.70
C LEU A 136 5.43 -47.69 -13.06
N LEU A 137 4.85 -48.44 -12.12
CA LEU A 137 3.56 -49.08 -12.31
C LEU A 137 2.46 -48.05 -12.59
N GLN A 138 2.37 -46.97 -11.81
CA GLN A 138 1.42 -45.89 -12.07
C GLN A 138 1.67 -45.20 -13.41
N GLN A 139 2.93 -44.90 -13.76
CA GLN A 139 3.27 -44.32 -15.06
C GLN A 139 2.83 -45.19 -16.24
N SER A 140 3.05 -46.51 -16.15
CA SER A 140 2.66 -47.47 -17.17
C SER A 140 1.14 -47.59 -17.35
N LYS A 141 0.33 -47.41 -16.28
CA LYS A 141 -1.14 -47.41 -16.36
C LYS A 141 -1.69 -46.28 -17.24
N TYR A 142 -1.02 -45.12 -17.25
CA TYR A 142 -1.43 -43.96 -18.05
C TYR A 142 -0.69 -43.85 -19.39
N ALA A 143 0.28 -44.73 -19.67
CA ALA A 143 1.00 -44.75 -20.93
C ALA A 143 0.21 -45.53 -22.01
N LYS A 144 0.25 -45.03 -23.25
CA LYS A 144 -0.24 -45.74 -24.44
C LYS A 144 0.94 -46.25 -25.26
N LYS A 145 0.76 -47.39 -25.92
CA LYS A 145 1.73 -47.91 -26.89
C LYS A 145 1.59 -47.19 -28.23
N MET A 146 2.71 -46.75 -28.77
CA MET A 146 2.82 -46.23 -30.13
C MET A 146 3.00 -47.38 -31.14
N ALA A 147 2.80 -47.09 -32.43
CA ALA A 147 2.93 -48.06 -33.52
C ALA A 147 4.33 -48.69 -33.64
N ASN A 148 5.36 -47.98 -33.18
CA ASN A 148 6.75 -48.43 -33.09
C ASN A 148 7.06 -49.20 -31.78
N GLY A 149 6.05 -49.49 -30.95
CA GLY A 149 6.18 -50.28 -29.72
C GLY A 149 6.62 -49.50 -28.48
N GLY A 150 6.97 -48.21 -28.61
CA GLY A 150 7.35 -47.35 -27.49
C GLY A 150 6.15 -46.90 -26.64
N ASN A 151 6.36 -46.70 -25.33
CA ASN A 151 5.34 -46.15 -24.43
C ASN A 151 5.38 -44.63 -24.45
N VAL A 152 4.23 -43.97 -24.61
CA VAL A 152 4.08 -42.51 -24.51
C VAL A 152 2.89 -42.16 -23.61
N LEU A 153 3.08 -41.14 -22.77
CA LEU A 153 2.00 -40.52 -21.99
C LEU A 153 1.21 -39.59 -22.91
N VAL A 154 -0.09 -39.85 -23.07
CA VAL A 154 -0.99 -39.00 -23.85
C VAL A 154 -1.95 -38.31 -22.90
N ILE A 155 -1.78 -37.00 -22.73
CA ILE A 155 -2.69 -36.18 -21.94
C ILE A 155 -3.63 -35.47 -22.92
N ARG A 156 -4.93 -35.75 -22.82
CA ARG A 156 -5.95 -34.95 -23.52
C ARG A 156 -6.30 -33.78 -22.60
N LEU A 157 -5.93 -32.57 -23.01
CA LEU A 157 -6.40 -31.35 -22.35
C LEU A 157 -7.81 -31.04 -22.87
N GLU A 158 -8.83 -31.40 -22.09
CA GLU A 158 -10.13 -30.75 -22.19
C GLU A 158 -10.08 -29.53 -21.27
N GLN A 159 -9.77 -28.38 -21.86
CA GLN A 159 -9.86 -27.10 -21.17
C GLN A 159 -11.10 -26.39 -21.67
N THR A 160 -11.94 -25.97 -20.73
CA THR A 160 -12.98 -24.99 -21.05
C THR A 160 -12.33 -23.64 -21.43
N PRO A 161 -13.00 -22.78 -22.22
CA PRO A 161 -12.43 -21.48 -22.60
C PRO A 161 -11.94 -20.66 -21.41
N ASP A 162 -12.68 -20.71 -20.30
CA ASP A 162 -12.39 -19.98 -19.06
C ASP A 162 -11.15 -20.51 -18.33
N GLU A 163 -10.90 -21.83 -18.35
CA GLU A 163 -9.72 -22.44 -17.74
C GLU A 163 -8.44 -22.09 -18.51
N ARG A 164 -8.52 -21.92 -19.83
CA ARG A 164 -7.38 -21.52 -20.67
C ARG A 164 -6.84 -20.13 -20.31
N GLU A 165 -7.70 -19.19 -19.92
CA GLU A 165 -7.30 -17.85 -19.52
C GLU A 165 -6.65 -17.82 -18.14
N SER A 166 -7.05 -18.72 -17.23
CA SER A 166 -6.50 -18.80 -15.87
C SER A 166 -5.05 -19.31 -15.77
N VAL A 167 -4.58 -20.02 -16.79
CA VAL A 167 -3.23 -20.62 -16.85
C VAL A 167 -2.21 -19.71 -17.55
N LYS A 168 -2.68 -18.70 -18.31
CA LYS A 168 -1.81 -17.64 -18.86
C LYS A 168 -1.34 -16.66 -17.77
#